data_AF-A0A397VBA5-F1
#
_entry.id   AF-A0A397VBA5-F1
#
_cell.length_a   1.000
_cell.length_b   1.000
_cell.length_c   1.000
_cell.angle_alpha   90.00
_cell.angle_beta   90.00
_cell.angle_gamma   90.00
#
_symmetry.space_group_name_H-M   'P 1'
#
loop_
_entity.id
_entity.type
_entity.pdbx_description
1 polymer ?
#
loop_
_entity_poly.entity_id
_entity_poly.type
_entity_poly.pdbx_seq_one_letter_code
_entity_poly.pdbx_strand_id
1 'polypeptide(L)'
;SAYSHELQKYGINVGLTNWAAAYVTGLFASRRILTKLNLADKYEGVIESDGTVGPIAALDDGDAPRPFKTFLDVVLKRTSTGSKVFAISCTFQFILSIVNYYSVY
;
A
#
# COMPACT_ATOMS: atom_id res chain seq x y z
N SER A 1 12.46 -0.67 1.98
CA SER A 1 12.33 -0.78 0.52
C SER A 1 11.87 -2.17 0.16
N ALA A 2 11.21 -2.34 -0.99
CA ALA A 2 10.84 -3.62 -1.58
C ALA A 2 10.86 -3.47 -3.11
N TYR A 3 11.19 -4.54 -3.82
CA TYR A 3 11.32 -4.53 -5.28
C TYR A 3 10.64 -5.74 -5.91
N SER A 4 10.15 -5.58 -7.15
CA SER A 4 9.40 -6.65 -7.83
C SER A 4 10.22 -7.92 -8.06
N HIS A 5 11.55 -7.84 -8.16
CA HIS A 5 12.39 -9.03 -8.31
C HIS A 5 12.37 -9.94 -7.07
N GLU A 6 12.07 -9.39 -5.89
CA GLU A 6 11.98 -10.17 -4.65
C GLU A 6 10.75 -11.08 -4.63
N LEU A 7 9.74 -10.79 -5.45
CA LEU A 7 8.50 -11.57 -5.55
C LEU A 7 8.74 -13.02 -6.03
N GLN A 8 9.84 -13.26 -6.75
CA GLN A 8 10.22 -14.61 -7.19
C GLN A 8 10.46 -15.54 -5.99
N LYS A 9 10.93 -15.00 -4.86
CA LYS A 9 11.12 -15.77 -3.62
C LYS A 9 9.81 -16.22 -2.97
N TYR A 10 8.71 -15.55 -3.32
CA TYR A 10 7.36 -15.81 -2.80
C TYR A 10 6.49 -16.57 -3.81
N GLY A 11 7.10 -17.17 -4.85
CA GLY A 11 6.41 -18.02 -5.83
C GLY A 11 5.86 -17.29 -7.06
N ILE A 12 6.05 -15.96 -7.16
CA ILE A 12 5.64 -15.20 -8.34
C ILE A 12 6.83 -15.09 -9.30
N ASN A 13 6.96 -16.08 -10.18
CA ASN A 13 8.10 -16.19 -11.09
C ASN A 13 7.93 -15.42 -12.42
N VAL A 14 6.69 -15.07 -12.77
CA VAL A 14 6.36 -14.41 -14.06
C VAL A 14 5.58 -13.12 -13.84
N GLY A 15 5.65 -12.19 -14.80
CA GLY A 15 4.79 -11.01 -14.81
C GLY A 15 5.14 -9.92 -13.78
N LEU A 16 6.43 -9.74 -13.45
CA LEU A 16 6.90 -8.79 -12.43
C LEU A 16 6.58 -7.30 -12.71
N THR A 17 6.09 -6.98 -13.91
CA THR A 17 5.77 -5.62 -14.37
C THR A 17 4.28 -5.38 -14.55
N ASN A 18 3.41 -6.35 -14.21
CA ASN A 18 1.97 -6.20 -14.33
C ASN A 18 1.37 -5.39 -13.16
N TRP A 19 0.05 -5.17 -13.19
CA TRP A 19 -0.66 -4.43 -12.15
C TRP A 19 -0.65 -5.17 -10.81
N ALA A 20 -0.83 -6.50 -10.82
CA ALA A 20 -0.80 -7.33 -9.62
C ALA A 20 0.56 -7.33 -8.91
N ALA A 21 1.67 -7.38 -9.63
CA ALA A 21 3.02 -7.31 -9.07
C ALA A 21 3.29 -5.95 -8.44
N ALA A 22 2.77 -4.87 -9.03
CA ALA A 22 2.83 -3.54 -8.43
C ALA A 22 2.01 -3.47 -7.12
N TYR A 23 0.84 -4.11 -7.08
CA TYR A 23 0.04 -4.23 -5.86
C TYR A 23 0.80 -5.03 -4.77
N VAL A 24 1.30 -6.22 -5.08
CA VAL A 24 2.01 -7.07 -4.09
C VAL A 24 3.30 -6.40 -3.61
N THR A 25 4.02 -5.67 -4.46
CA THR A 25 5.20 -4.90 -4.01
C THR A 25 4.85 -3.76 -3.08
N GLY A 26 3.71 -3.08 -3.29
CA GLY A 26 3.16 -2.11 -2.34
C GLY A 26 2.83 -2.72 -0.98
N LEU A 27 2.23 -3.90 -0.97
CA LEU A 27 1.97 -4.67 0.27
C LEU A 27 3.26 -4.98 1.02
N PHE A 28 4.27 -5.46 0.29
CA PHE A 28 5.54 -5.89 0.87
C PHE A 28 6.31 -4.71 1.49
N ALA A 29 6.33 -3.57 0.80
CA ALA A 29 6.94 -2.34 1.29
C ALA A 29 6.24 -1.85 2.58
N SER A 30 4.90 -1.86 2.57
CA SER A 30 4.06 -1.44 3.70
C SER A 30 4.33 -2.26 4.95
N ARG A 31 4.28 -3.59 4.83
CA ARG A 31 4.55 -4.51 5.95
C ARG A 31 5.94 -4.32 6.52
N ARG A 32 6.97 -4.20 5.67
CA ARG A 32 8.35 -3.94 6.11
C ARG A 32 8.48 -2.64 6.91
N ILE A 33 7.74 -1.59 6.53
CA ILE A 33 7.75 -0.31 7.26
C ILE A 33 7.06 -0.47 8.61
N LEU A 34 5.89 -1.11 8.65
CA LEU A 34 5.17 -1.32 9.91
C LEU A 34 5.94 -2.20 10.91
N THR A 35 6.59 -3.27 10.45
CA THR A 35 7.43 -4.11 11.33
C THR A 35 8.58 -3.31 11.93
N LYS A 36 9.22 -2.42 11.16
CA LYS A 36 10.28 -1.54 11.67
C LYS A 36 9.78 -0.53 12.70
N LEU A 37 8.51 -0.13 12.61
CA LEU A 37 7.87 0.79 13.54
C LEU A 37 7.18 0.07 14.71
N ASN A 38 7.23 -1.27 14.77
CA ASN A 38 6.52 -2.11 15.75
C ASN A 38 4.99 -1.85 15.78
N LEU A 39 4.42 -1.52 14.62
CA LEU A 39 2.98 -1.26 14.43
C LEU A 39 2.27 -2.37 13.64
N ALA A 40 2.97 -3.45 13.32
CA ALA A 40 2.47 -4.52 12.47
C ALA A 40 1.26 -5.24 13.07
N ASP A 41 1.25 -5.44 14.40
CA ASP A 41 0.20 -6.21 15.10
C ASP A 41 -1.05 -5.37 15.37
N LYS A 42 -0.90 -4.04 15.49
CA LYS A 42 -2.03 -3.12 15.73
C LYS A 42 -2.79 -2.78 14.44
N TYR A 43 -2.07 -2.76 13.32
CA TYR A 43 -2.61 -2.42 12.01
C TYR A 43 -2.43 -3.59 11.05
N GLU A 44 -3.16 -4.67 11.31
CA GLU A 44 -3.19 -5.83 10.43
C GLU A 44 -3.85 -5.53 9.08
N GLY A 45 -4.75 -4.54 9.02
CA GLY A 45 -5.44 -4.18 7.78
C GLY A 45 -6.49 -5.22 7.37
N VAL A 46 -6.89 -5.22 6.10
CA VAL A 46 -7.92 -6.14 5.59
C VAL A 46 -7.27 -7.43 5.07
N ILE A 47 -7.77 -8.59 5.53
CA ILE A 47 -7.26 -9.92 5.18
C ILE A 47 -7.73 -10.35 3.78
N GLU A 48 -9.00 -10.09 3.43
CA GLU A 48 -9.55 -10.36 2.11
C GLU A 48 -9.94 -9.05 1.41
N SER A 49 -9.31 -8.77 0.27
CA SER A 49 -9.48 -7.48 -0.40
C SER A 49 -10.80 -7.41 -1.18
N ASP A 50 -11.77 -6.65 -0.67
CA ASP A 50 -13.04 -6.36 -1.38
C ASP A 50 -12.92 -5.24 -2.45
N GLY A 51 -11.71 -4.72 -2.67
CA GLY A 51 -11.43 -3.68 -3.67
C GLY A 51 -11.97 -2.29 -3.30
N THR A 52 -12.59 -2.14 -2.14
CA THR A 52 -13.02 -0.84 -1.60
C THR A 52 -11.82 -0.06 -1.09
N VAL A 53 -11.76 1.23 -1.46
CA VAL A 53 -10.65 2.12 -1.11
C VAL A 53 -11.19 3.16 -0.13
N GLY A 54 -10.63 3.21 1.08
CA GLY A 54 -11.05 4.17 2.12
C GLY A 54 -9.94 4.52 3.11
N PRO A 55 -9.95 5.70 3.73
CA PRO A 55 -9.00 6.06 4.78
C PRO A 55 -9.10 5.12 5.97
N ILE A 56 -7.97 4.61 6.45
CA ILE A 56 -7.90 3.92 7.73
C ILE A 56 -8.13 4.97 8.81
N ALA A 57 -9.24 4.82 9.54
CA ALA A 57 -9.55 5.64 10.69
C ALA A 57 -8.53 5.38 11.82
N ALA A 58 -8.27 6.40 12.64
CA ALA A 58 -7.53 6.18 13.87
C ALA A 58 -8.36 5.25 14.79
N LEU A 59 -7.68 4.41 15.56
CA LEU A 59 -8.34 3.65 16.63
C LEU A 59 -8.75 4.65 17.72
N ASP A 60 -10.00 4.56 18.20
CA ASP A 60 -10.57 5.48 19.20
C ASP A 60 -10.07 5.19 20.63
N ASP A 61 -9.22 4.18 20.81
CA ASP A 61 -8.57 3.91 22.08
C ASP A 61 -7.53 5.01 22.33
N GLY A 62 -7.77 5.87 23.33
CA GLY A 62 -7.06 7.12 23.61
C GLY A 62 -5.54 7.06 23.84
N ASP A 63 -4.90 5.89 23.66
CA ASP A 63 -3.45 5.67 23.74
C ASP A 63 -2.90 4.86 22.52
N ALA A 64 -3.71 4.69 21.47
CA ALA A 64 -3.30 4.02 20.25
C ALA A 64 -2.40 4.93 19.40
N PRO A 65 -1.21 4.45 18.95
CA PRO A 65 -0.36 5.21 18.05
C PRO A 65 -1.11 5.54 16.76
N ARG A 66 -1.06 6.79 16.31
CA ARG A 66 -1.73 7.21 15.07
C ARG A 66 -1.26 6.34 13.88
N PRO A 67 -2.15 6.05 12.92
CA PRO A 67 -1.79 5.29 11.73
C PRO A 67 -0.70 6.04 10.96
N PHE A 68 0.30 5.30 10.48
CA PHE A 68 1.39 5.91 9.74
C PHE A 68 0.88 6.44 8.41
N LYS A 69 1.16 7.71 8.15
CA LYS A 69 0.68 8.43 6.98
C LYS A 69 1.79 8.56 5.96
N THR A 70 1.51 8.16 4.73
CA THR A 70 2.44 8.27 3.60
C THR A 70 1.84 9.09 2.47
N PHE A 71 2.71 9.71 1.69
CA PHE A 71 2.34 10.41 0.46
C PHE A 71 2.89 9.64 -0.72
N LEU A 72 2.09 9.51 -1.76
CA LEU A 72 2.51 8.89 -3.01
C LEU A 72 3.27 9.91 -3.85
N ASP A 73 4.52 9.58 -4.17
CA ASP A 73 5.30 10.35 -5.12
C ASP A 73 5.26 9.68 -6.51
N VAL A 74 4.64 10.36 -7.46
CA VAL A 74 4.45 9.89 -8.84
C VAL A 74 5.53 10.45 -9.79
N VAL A 75 6.23 11.51 -9.36
CA VAL A 75 7.23 12.22 -10.16
C VAL A 75 6.68 12.58 -11.55
N LEU A 76 7.22 11.98 -12.63
CA LEU A 76 6.88 12.28 -14.03
C LEU A 76 5.84 11.32 -14.63
N LYS A 77 5.36 10.31 -13.89
CA LYS A 77 4.40 9.35 -14.44
C LYS A 77 3.02 10.00 -14.57
N ARG A 78 2.38 9.81 -15.72
CA ARG A 78 1.01 10.29 -15.93
C ARG A 78 0.05 9.56 -14.99
N THR A 79 -0.75 10.34 -14.27
CA THR A 79 -1.87 9.87 -13.45
C THR A 79 -3.10 9.68 -14.36
N SER A 80 -3.28 8.46 -14.88
CA SER A 80 -4.47 8.06 -15.62
C SER A 80 -5.18 6.90 -14.91
N THR A 81 -6.50 6.80 -15.05
CA THR A 81 -7.28 5.66 -14.55
C THR A 81 -6.70 4.35 -15.10
N GLY A 82 -6.47 3.37 -14.23
CA GLY A 82 -5.82 2.10 -14.59
C GLY A 82 -4.28 2.13 -14.64
N SER A 83 -3.64 3.26 -14.30
CA SER A 83 -2.18 3.30 -14.17
C SER A 83 -1.70 2.39 -13.03
N LYS A 84 -0.59 1.68 -13.27
CA LYS A 84 0.04 0.77 -12.29
C LYS A 84 0.51 1.51 -11.03
N VAL A 85 0.72 2.82 -11.12
CA VAL A 85 1.10 3.66 -9.97
C VAL A 85 -0.01 3.66 -8.91
N PHE A 86 -1.27 3.58 -9.33
CA PHE A 86 -2.40 3.48 -8.42
C PHE A 86 -2.57 2.08 -7.81
N ALA A 87 -2.02 1.03 -8.44
CA ALA A 87 -2.00 -0.31 -7.86
C ALA A 87 -1.24 -0.32 -6.52
N ILE A 88 -0.09 0.37 -6.48
CA ILE A 88 0.72 0.53 -5.28
C ILE A 88 -0.07 1.31 -4.24
N SER A 89 -0.62 2.48 -4.61
CA SER A 89 -1.39 3.34 -3.69
C SER A 89 -2.54 2.59 -3.00
N CYS A 90 -3.29 1.78 -3.76
CA CYS A 90 -4.40 0.98 -3.23
C CYS A 90 -3.95 0.04 -2.10
N THR A 91 -2.77 -0.57 -2.20
CA THR A 91 -2.29 -1.52 -1.18
C THR A 91 -1.85 -0.85 0.09
N PHE A 92 -1.26 0.34 -0.01
CA PHE A 92 -0.92 1.12 1.16
C PHE A 92 -2.18 1.53 1.93
N GLN A 93 -3.29 1.83 1.24
CA GLN A 93 -4.55 2.20 1.87
C GLN A 93 -5.13 1.12 2.81
N PHE A 94 -4.78 -0.16 2.62
CA PHE A 94 -5.25 -1.24 3.49
C PHE A 94 -4.51 -1.32 4.83
N ILE A 95 -3.30 -0.73 4.93
CA ILE A 95 -2.39 -0.90 6.07
C ILE A 95 -1.91 0.45 6.65
N LEU A 96 -1.84 1.47 5.80
CA LEU A 96 -1.34 2.82 6.06
C LEU A 96 -2.34 3.85 5.54
N SER A 97 -2.36 5.04 6.15
CA SER A 97 -3.24 6.10 5.67
C SER A 97 -2.52 6.88 4.56
N ILE A 98 -2.88 6.64 3.29
CA ILE A 98 -2.45 7.52 2.18
C ILE A 98 -3.43 8.66 2.03
N VAL A 99 -2.89 9.88 1.88
CA VAL A 99 -3.67 11.02 1.39
C VAL A 99 -3.42 11.18 -0.09
N ASN A 100 -4.38 10.72 -0.89
CA ASN A 100 -4.41 10.97 -2.33
C ASN A 100 -5.00 12.36 -2.57
N TYR A 101 -4.17 13.31 -3.03
CA TYR A 101 -4.59 14.68 -3.38
C TYR A 101 -5.09 14.84 -4.82
N TYR A 102 -5.46 13.74 -5.48
CA TYR A 102 -5.75 13.78 -6.92
C TYR A 102 -7.26 13.81 -7.17
N SER A 103 -7.76 14.98 -7.58
CA SER A 103 -9.07 15.13 -8.21
C SER A 103 -9.03 14.41 -9.55
N VAL A 104 -9.77 13.31 -9.66
CA VAL A 104 -10.04 12.66 -10.95
C VAL A 104 -10.95 13.63 -11.71
N TYR A 105 -10.41 14.29 -12.73
CA TYR A 105 -11.21 14.85 -13.83
C TYR A 105 -11.51 13.74 -14.84
#